data_AF-A0A7K4FYW3-F1
#
_entry.id   AF-A0A7K4FYW3-F1
#
_cell.length_a   1.000
_cell.length_b   1.000
_cell.length_c   1.000
_cell.angle_alpha   90.00
_cell.angle_beta   90.00
_cell.angle_gamma   90.00
#
_symmetry.space_group_name_H-M   'P 1'
#
loop_
_entity.id
_entity.type
_entity.pdbx_description
1 polymer ?
#
loop_
_entity_poly.entity_id
_entity_poly.type
_entity_poly.pdbx_seq_one_letter_code
_entity_poly.pdbx_strand_id
1 'polypeptide(L)'
;MHNSLKLIFYLLISKFVLYVGYIVIIHDSFHHFVTAWDSANFEYISIHGYNSAYYYAFSPIYPLLIKSLNYIIHRTSVSALLLTNALSFIPPIVINKVFNYRTALLFTLFPTYIVFTTIPYSDVIPLVFLSLSFLALKNKKLLTSSILVSIAIASFYNLALTLPSYLIRWKKLHYLIIPIVIGL
;
A
#
# COMPACT_ATOMS: atom_id res chain seq x y z
N MET A 1 22.85 -0.27 3.35
CA MET A 1 22.52 -0.28 1.91
C MET A 1 22.40 -1.71 1.36
N HIS A 2 23.40 -2.58 1.60
CA HIS A 2 23.42 -3.98 1.13
C HIS A 2 22.15 -4.79 1.45
N ASN A 3 21.63 -4.73 2.69
CA ASN A 3 20.43 -5.47 3.07
C ASN A 3 19.15 -4.99 2.36
N SER A 4 19.03 -3.69 2.06
CA SER A 4 17.88 -3.14 1.33
C SER A 4 17.86 -3.62 -0.12
N LEU A 5 19.04 -3.71 -0.76
CA LEU A 5 19.16 -4.26 -2.12
C LEU A 5 18.73 -5.73 -2.17
N LYS A 6 19.12 -6.54 -1.17
CA LYS A 6 18.65 -7.93 -1.06
C LYS A 6 17.13 -8.04 -0.95
N LEU A 7 16.50 -7.18 -0.14
CA LEU A 7 15.03 -7.18 -0.01
C LEU A 7 14.34 -6.81 -1.32
N ILE A 8 14.85 -5.81 -2.03
CA ILE A 8 14.34 -5.43 -3.36
C ILE A 8 14.46 -6.61 -4.31
N PHE A 9 15.63 -7.27 -4.34
CA PHE A 9 15.88 -8.43 -5.19
C PHE A 9 14.93 -9.59 -4.90
N TYR A 10 14.74 -9.95 -3.62
CA TYR A 10 13.81 -11.01 -3.24
C TYR A 10 12.36 -10.67 -3.58
N LEU A 11 11.94 -9.42 -3.39
CA LEU A 11 10.60 -8.98 -3.77
C LEU A 11 10.42 -9.07 -5.28
N LEU A 12 11.37 -8.58 -6.08
CA LEU A 12 11.33 -8.66 -7.55
C LEU A 12 11.19 -10.10 -8.03
N ILE A 13 12.01 -11.02 -7.52
CA ILE A 13 11.92 -12.44 -7.88
C ILE A 13 10.57 -13.02 -7.49
N SER A 14 10.09 -12.75 -6.28
CA SER A 14 8.82 -13.29 -5.80
C SER A 14 7.64 -12.81 -6.65
N LYS A 15 7.64 -11.53 -7.03
CA LYS A 15 6.65 -10.94 -7.94
C LYS A 15 6.73 -11.55 -9.34
N PHE A 16 7.95 -11.72 -9.86
CA PHE A 16 8.17 -12.33 -11.16
C PHE A 16 7.68 -13.79 -11.19
N VAL A 17 8.00 -14.59 -10.17
CA VAL A 17 7.52 -15.96 -10.02
C VAL A 17 5.99 -16.00 -9.95
N LEU A 18 5.37 -15.09 -9.19
CA LEU A 18 3.92 -14.99 -9.12
C LEU A 18 3.29 -14.66 -10.48
N TYR A 19 3.86 -13.68 -11.19
CA TYR A 19 3.39 -13.28 -12.51
C TYR A 19 3.52 -14.39 -13.56
N VAL A 20 4.69 -15.04 -13.63
CA VAL A 20 4.92 -16.17 -14.53
C VAL A 20 4.03 -17.35 -14.16
N GLY A 21 3.92 -17.66 -12.87
CA GLY A 21 3.04 -18.72 -12.38
C GLY A 21 1.58 -18.49 -12.74
N TYR A 22 1.09 -17.25 -12.62
CA TYR A 22 -0.26 -16.88 -13.02
C TYR A 22 -0.49 -17.16 -14.51
N ILE A 23 0.38 -16.66 -15.39
CA ILE A 23 0.24 -16.84 -16.85
C ILE A 23 0.34 -18.31 -17.26
N VAL A 24 1.33 -19.04 -16.73
CA VAL A 24 1.60 -20.42 -17.14
C VAL A 24 0.53 -21.39 -16.61
N ILE A 25 0.03 -21.19 -15.40
CA ILE A 25 -0.92 -22.12 -14.77
C ILE A 25 -2.35 -21.79 -15.20
N ILE A 26 -2.74 -20.52 -15.10
CA ILE A 26 -4.14 -20.11 -15.28
C ILE A 26 -4.43 -19.88 -16.78
N HIS A 27 -3.40 -19.79 -17.64
CA HIS A 27 -3.54 -19.53 -19.08
C HIS A 27 -4.36 -18.27 -19.37
N ASP A 28 -4.26 -17.28 -18.48
CA ASP A 28 -5.06 -16.06 -18.56
C ASP A 28 -4.25 -14.90 -19.14
N SER A 29 -4.96 -13.91 -19.67
CA SER A 29 -4.36 -12.73 -20.28
C SER A 29 -3.75 -11.79 -19.23
N PHE A 30 -2.76 -11.00 -19.66
CA PHE A 30 -2.20 -9.92 -18.86
C PHE A 30 -3.28 -8.95 -18.35
N HIS A 31 -4.29 -8.67 -19.17
CA HIS A 31 -5.38 -7.77 -18.82
C HIS A 31 -6.15 -8.30 -17.60
N HIS A 32 -6.53 -9.57 -17.59
CA HIS A 32 -7.26 -10.18 -16.48
C HIS A 32 -6.44 -10.19 -15.18
N PHE A 33 -5.11 -10.36 -15.27
CA PHE A 33 -4.23 -10.24 -14.11
C PHE A 33 -4.26 -8.83 -13.50
N VAL A 34 -4.12 -7.79 -14.34
CA VAL A 34 -4.06 -6.41 -13.84
C VAL A 34 -5.42 -5.87 -13.40
N THR A 35 -6.52 -6.41 -13.92
CA THR A 35 -7.88 -6.04 -13.51
C THR A 35 -8.51 -7.01 -12.52
N ALA A 36 -7.73 -7.90 -11.89
CA ALA A 36 -8.25 -8.90 -10.96
C ALA A 36 -8.87 -8.27 -9.70
N TRP A 37 -9.90 -8.93 -9.16
CA TRP A 37 -10.64 -8.50 -7.97
C TRP A 37 -11.12 -7.05 -8.06
N ASP A 38 -10.90 -6.25 -7.00
CA ASP A 38 -11.31 -4.86 -6.94
C ASP A 38 -10.45 -3.90 -7.77
N SER A 39 -9.39 -4.38 -8.44
CA SER A 39 -8.56 -3.52 -9.31
C SER A 39 -9.39 -2.80 -10.37
N ALA A 40 -10.29 -3.54 -11.03
CA ALA A 40 -11.20 -2.97 -12.03
C ALA A 40 -12.06 -1.83 -11.48
N ASN A 41 -12.49 -1.92 -10.21
CA ASN A 41 -13.26 -0.87 -9.56
C ASN A 41 -12.41 0.39 -9.33
N PHE A 42 -11.17 0.25 -8.85
CA PHE A 42 -10.26 1.38 -8.66
C PHE A 42 -9.89 2.08 -9.98
N GLU A 43 -9.63 1.29 -11.03
CA GLU A 43 -9.38 1.82 -12.37
C GLU A 43 -10.61 2.56 -12.90
N TYR A 44 -11.80 1.98 -12.76
CA TYR A 44 -13.05 2.60 -13.18
C TYR A 44 -13.28 3.95 -12.49
N ILE A 45 -13.13 4.00 -11.15
CA ILE A 45 -13.28 5.23 -10.36
C ILE A 45 -12.26 6.29 -10.78
N SER A 46 -11.03 5.89 -11.11
CA SER A 46 -10.00 6.84 -11.54
C SER A 46 -10.35 7.57 -12.85
N ILE A 47 -11.13 6.93 -13.72
CA ILE A 47 -11.57 7.48 -15.01
C ILE A 47 -12.90 8.22 -14.86
N HIS A 48 -13.90 7.58 -14.26
CA HIS A 48 -15.30 8.03 -14.27
C HIS A 48 -15.72 8.75 -12.99
N GLY A 49 -14.90 8.70 -11.95
CA GLY A 49 -15.25 9.18 -10.62
C GLY A 49 -16.27 8.29 -9.92
N TYR A 50 -16.85 8.82 -8.84
CA TYR A 50 -17.84 8.12 -8.03
C TYR A 50 -19.26 8.41 -8.54
N ASN A 51 -19.66 7.70 -9.60
CA ASN A 51 -20.97 7.89 -10.25
C ASN A 51 -22.07 6.94 -9.73
N SER A 52 -21.75 6.07 -8.77
CA SER A 52 -22.68 5.10 -8.18
C SER A 52 -22.38 4.93 -6.70
N ALA A 53 -23.42 4.72 -5.88
CA ALA A 53 -23.29 4.51 -4.44
C ALA A 53 -22.45 3.27 -4.08
N TYR A 54 -22.41 2.26 -4.96
CA TYR A 54 -21.54 1.10 -4.80
C TYR A 54 -20.07 1.50 -4.64
N TYR A 55 -19.63 2.54 -5.35
CA TYR A 55 -18.23 2.95 -5.32
C TYR A 55 -17.83 3.65 -4.03
N TYR A 56 -18.77 4.15 -3.20
CA TYR A 56 -18.44 4.86 -1.96
C TYR A 56 -17.75 3.99 -0.91
N ALA A 57 -17.75 2.66 -1.06
CA ALA A 57 -16.99 1.74 -0.22
C ALA A 57 -15.46 1.80 -0.47
N PHE A 58 -15.03 2.36 -1.61
CA PHE A 58 -13.62 2.43 -2.00
C PHE A 58 -13.02 3.78 -1.63
N SER A 59 -11.89 3.78 -0.91
CA SER A 59 -11.18 5.03 -0.58
C SER A 59 -10.72 5.78 -1.84
N PRO A 60 -10.83 7.13 -1.88
CA PRO A 60 -10.47 7.93 -3.05
C PRO A 60 -8.96 8.05 -3.25
N ILE A 61 -8.14 7.74 -2.25
CA ILE A 61 -6.70 8.01 -2.31
C ILE A 61 -6.04 7.21 -3.45
N TYR A 62 -6.32 5.92 -3.56
CA TYR A 62 -5.71 5.08 -4.60
C TYR A 62 -6.19 5.46 -6.02
N PRO A 63 -7.50 5.61 -6.30
CA PRO A 63 -7.98 6.13 -7.59
C PRO A 63 -7.41 7.49 -7.98
N LEU A 64 -7.26 8.43 -7.03
CA LEU A 64 -6.67 9.74 -7.29
C LEU A 64 -5.20 9.64 -7.71
N LEU A 65 -4.43 8.75 -7.06
CA LEU A 65 -3.04 8.50 -7.44
C LEU A 65 -2.94 7.83 -8.82
N ILE A 66 -3.82 6.87 -9.13
CA ILE A 66 -3.91 6.26 -10.47
C ILE A 66 -4.18 7.35 -11.51
N LYS A 67 -5.22 8.17 -11.30
CA LYS A 67 -5.59 9.27 -12.19
C LYS A 67 -4.43 10.24 -12.42
N SER A 68 -3.70 10.57 -11.36
CA SER A 68 -2.54 11.48 -11.43
C SER A 68 -1.41 10.90 -12.28
N LEU A 69 -1.08 9.62 -12.11
CA LEU A 69 -0.06 8.96 -12.93
C LEU A 69 -0.53 8.73 -14.38
N ASN A 70 -1.83 8.48 -14.56
CA ASN A 70 -2.44 8.28 -15.86
C ASN A 70 -2.42 9.54 -16.74
N TYR A 71 -2.31 10.73 -16.13
CA TYR A 71 -2.09 11.97 -16.87
C TYR A 71 -0.80 11.93 -17.73
N ILE A 72 0.18 11.10 -17.34
CA ILE A 72 1.47 10.95 -18.04
C ILE A 72 1.49 9.65 -18.88
N ILE A 73 0.98 8.55 -18.32
CA ILE A 73 1.07 7.22 -18.95
C ILE A 73 -0.01 6.99 -20.01
N HIS A 74 -1.15 7.69 -19.91
CA HIS A 74 -2.32 7.57 -20.80
C HIS A 74 -2.88 6.14 -20.93
N ARG A 75 -2.63 5.28 -19.94
CA ARG A 75 -3.16 3.92 -19.82
C ARG A 75 -3.41 3.58 -18.36
N THR A 76 -4.67 3.60 -17.94
CA THR A 76 -5.08 3.47 -16.53
C THR A 76 -4.57 2.19 -15.86
N SER A 77 -4.73 1.03 -16.51
CA SER A 77 -4.27 -0.26 -15.98
C SER A 77 -2.75 -0.32 -15.79
N VAL A 78 -1.99 0.27 -16.72
CA VAL A 78 -0.54 0.39 -16.62
C VAL A 78 -0.16 1.35 -15.49
N SER A 79 -0.87 2.48 -15.34
CA SER A 79 -0.68 3.39 -14.21
C SER A 79 -0.92 2.72 -12.86
N ALA A 80 -2.01 1.97 -12.72
CA ALA A 80 -2.33 1.25 -11.49
C ALA A 80 -1.24 0.21 -11.16
N LEU A 81 -0.81 -0.57 -12.16
CA LEU A 81 0.24 -1.57 -12.02
C LEU A 81 1.59 -0.95 -11.61
N LEU A 82 2.01 0.11 -12.31
CA LEU A 82 3.27 0.81 -12.02
C LEU A 82 3.24 1.43 -10.63
N LEU A 83 2.14 2.08 -10.26
CA LEU A 83 1.97 2.70 -8.95
C LEU A 83 2.10 1.66 -7.84
N THR A 84 1.35 0.56 -7.91
CA THR A 84 1.37 -0.47 -6.87
C THR A 84 2.74 -1.14 -6.77
N ASN A 85 3.36 -1.50 -7.89
CA ASN A 85 4.66 -2.16 -7.86
C ASN A 85 5.78 -1.21 -7.42
N ALA A 86 5.77 0.07 -7.82
CA ALA A 86 6.74 1.05 -7.36
C ALA A 86 6.65 1.29 -5.84
N LEU A 87 5.43 1.48 -5.34
CA LEU A 87 5.19 1.70 -3.91
C LEU A 87 5.49 0.47 -3.04
N SER A 88 5.35 -0.74 -3.61
CA SER A 88 5.63 -1.99 -2.90
C SER A 88 7.07 -2.07 -2.37
N PHE A 89 8.06 -1.37 -2.93
CA PHE A 89 9.42 -1.45 -2.40
C PHE A 89 9.63 -0.67 -1.10
N ILE A 90 8.73 0.27 -0.78
CA ILE A 90 8.92 1.17 0.37
C ILE A 90 8.78 0.40 1.70
N PRO A 91 7.71 -0.37 1.98
CA PRO A 91 7.52 -0.97 3.30
C PRO A 91 8.66 -1.90 3.74
N PRO A 92 9.20 -2.82 2.91
CA PRO A 92 10.32 -3.68 3.30
C PRO A 92 11.58 -2.90 3.68
N ILE A 93 11.90 -1.85 2.92
CA ILE A 93 13.05 -0.98 3.19
C ILE A 93 12.85 -0.26 4.53
N VAL A 94 11.64 0.23 4.78
CA VAL A 94 11.31 0.93 6.02
C VAL A 94 11.33 -0.03 7.21
N ILE A 95 10.72 -1.20 7.11
CA ILE A 95 10.70 -2.23 8.15
C ILE A 95 12.13 -2.65 8.51
N ASN A 96 13.01 -2.82 7.53
CA ASN A 96 14.43 -3.13 7.77
C ASN A 96 15.12 -2.03 8.58
N LYS A 97 14.81 -0.76 8.30
CA LYS A 97 15.35 0.38 9.07
C LYS A 97 14.74 0.48 10.46
N VAL A 98 13.47 0.15 10.63
CA VAL A 98 12.77 0.30 11.92
C VAL A 98 13.13 -0.83 12.87
N PHE A 99 13.00 -2.08 12.41
CA PHE A 99 13.15 -3.29 13.21
C PHE A 99 14.52 -3.93 12.94
N ASN A 100 14.59 -4.84 11.97
CA ASN A 100 15.81 -5.51 11.53
C ASN A 100 15.58 -6.24 10.18
N TYR A 101 16.66 -6.78 9.61
CA TYR A 101 16.62 -7.49 8.34
C TYR A 101 15.76 -8.76 8.35
N ARG A 102 15.80 -9.55 9.43
CA ARG A 102 15.03 -10.81 9.50
C ARG A 102 13.53 -10.53 9.47
N THR A 103 13.06 -9.54 10.24
CA THR A 103 11.66 -9.09 10.23
C THR A 103 11.25 -8.58 8.85
N ALA A 104 12.10 -7.79 8.20
CA ALA A 104 11.83 -7.28 6.86
C ALA A 104 11.79 -8.39 5.80
N LEU A 105 12.68 -9.39 5.91
CA LEU A 105 12.70 -10.53 5.01
C LEU A 105 11.44 -11.38 5.15
N LEU A 106 11.02 -11.70 6.38
CA LEU A 106 9.78 -12.42 6.65
C LEU A 106 8.57 -11.68 6.09
N PHE A 107 8.50 -10.36 6.29
CA PHE A 107 7.45 -9.52 5.72
C PHE A 107 7.46 -9.53 4.18
N THR A 108 8.64 -9.41 3.56
CA THR A 108 8.81 -9.37 2.10
C THR A 108 8.37 -10.67 1.43
N LEU A 109 8.67 -11.80 2.08
CA LEU A 109 8.35 -13.13 1.56
C LEU A 109 6.93 -13.60 1.94
N PHE A 110 6.16 -12.77 2.65
CA PHE A 110 4.83 -13.14 3.09
C PHE A 110 3.88 -13.24 1.87
N PRO A 111 3.18 -14.35 1.64
CA PRO A 111 2.42 -14.57 0.41
C PRO A 111 1.39 -13.49 0.12
N THR A 112 0.62 -13.06 1.13
CA THR A 112 -0.40 -12.02 0.94
C THR A 112 0.24 -10.69 0.58
N TYR A 113 1.40 -10.35 1.16
CA TYR A 113 2.13 -9.15 0.81
C TYR A 113 2.59 -9.17 -0.64
N ILE A 114 3.13 -10.30 -1.11
CA ILE A 114 3.55 -10.46 -2.52
C ILE A 114 2.34 -10.30 -3.43
N VAL A 115 1.25 -11.05 -3.20
CA VAL A 115 0.04 -11.04 -4.04
C VAL A 115 -0.57 -9.64 -4.13
N PHE A 116 -0.93 -9.03 -3.00
CA PHE A 116 -1.67 -7.77 -2.93
C PHE A 116 -0.82 -6.52 -3.23
N THR A 117 0.49 -6.68 -3.40
CA THR A 117 1.33 -5.60 -3.93
C THR A 117 1.81 -5.83 -5.35
N THR A 118 1.48 -6.97 -5.97
CA THR A 118 1.80 -7.25 -7.38
C THR A 118 0.64 -6.90 -8.29
N ILE A 119 -0.56 -7.32 -7.90
CA ILE A 119 -1.81 -6.94 -8.56
C ILE A 119 -2.12 -5.48 -8.17
N PRO A 120 -2.70 -4.65 -9.07
CA PRO A 120 -3.03 -3.26 -8.77
C PRO A 120 -4.14 -3.14 -7.71
N TYR A 121 -3.74 -3.22 -6.45
CA TYR A 121 -4.64 -3.22 -5.30
C TYR A 121 -4.31 -2.06 -4.37
N SER A 122 -5.33 -1.53 -3.69
CA SER A 122 -5.20 -0.32 -2.87
C SER A 122 -4.42 -0.54 -1.58
N ASP A 123 -4.34 -1.76 -1.06
CA ASP A 123 -3.66 -2.16 0.18
C ASP A 123 -2.19 -1.70 0.26
N VAL A 124 -1.54 -1.49 -0.88
CA VAL A 124 -0.18 -0.94 -0.92
C VAL A 124 -0.10 0.46 -0.28
N ILE A 125 -1.16 1.27 -0.42
CA ILE A 125 -1.24 2.64 0.11
C ILE A 125 -1.19 2.66 1.64
N PRO A 126 -2.12 2.02 2.39
CA PRO A 126 -2.05 1.99 3.83
C PRO A 126 -0.75 1.32 4.33
N LEU A 127 -0.23 0.29 3.65
CA LEU A 127 1.04 -0.34 4.02
C LEU A 127 2.23 0.63 3.96
N VAL A 128 2.32 1.46 2.92
CA VAL A 128 3.36 2.49 2.81
C VAL A 128 3.24 3.49 3.96
N PHE A 129 2.07 4.09 4.15
CA PHE A 129 1.89 5.12 5.17
C PHE A 129 2.07 4.58 6.60
N LEU A 130 1.58 3.37 6.88
CA LEU A 130 1.78 2.71 8.17
C LEU A 130 3.26 2.39 8.42
N SER A 131 3.99 1.88 7.42
CA SER A 131 5.42 1.62 7.58
C SER A 131 6.21 2.91 7.86
N LEU A 132 5.91 3.98 7.11
CA LEU A 132 6.53 5.30 7.30
C LEU A 132 6.18 5.89 8.67
N SER A 133 4.98 5.63 9.20
CA SER A 133 4.62 6.07 10.54
C SER A 133 5.54 5.46 11.60
N PHE A 134 5.85 4.16 11.49
CA PHE A 134 6.81 3.51 12.39
C PHE A 134 8.20 4.12 12.30
N LEU A 135 8.65 4.52 11.11
CA LEU A 135 9.91 5.22 10.93
C LEU A 135 9.90 6.61 11.59
N ALA A 136 8.81 7.36 11.43
CA ALA A 136 8.62 8.63 12.10
C ALA A 136 8.64 8.47 13.63
N LEU A 137 8.01 7.43 14.17
CA LEU A 137 8.05 7.11 15.60
C LEU A 137 9.43 6.75 16.10
N LYS A 138 10.16 5.91 15.36
CA LYS A 138 11.56 5.60 15.68
C LYS A 138 12.41 6.87 15.77
N ASN A 139 12.13 7.84 14.91
CA ASN A 139 12.79 9.15 14.88
C ASN A 139 12.18 10.19 15.84
N LYS A 140 11.28 9.79 16.74
CA LYS A 140 10.58 10.66 17.71
C LYS A 140 9.75 11.79 17.07
N LYS A 141 9.40 11.68 15.78
CA LYS A 141 8.57 12.64 15.03
C LYS A 141 7.09 12.29 15.18
N LEU A 142 6.51 12.55 16.35
CA LEU A 142 5.14 12.17 16.70
C LEU A 142 4.09 12.77 15.75
N LEU A 143 4.17 14.07 15.47
CA LEU A 143 3.23 14.74 14.56
C LEU A 143 3.22 14.10 13.16
N THR A 144 4.41 13.86 12.60
CA THR A 144 4.55 13.19 11.30
C THR A 144 3.96 11.79 11.34
N SER A 145 4.21 11.03 12.40
CA SER A 145 3.60 9.70 12.55
C SER A 145 2.08 9.76 12.59
N SER A 146 1.50 10.72 13.31
CA SER A 146 0.05 10.89 13.39
C SER A 146 -0.56 11.19 12.03
N ILE A 147 0.03 12.11 11.27
CA ILE A 147 -0.42 12.44 9.90
C ILE A 147 -0.37 11.19 9.02
N LEU A 148 0.73 10.44 9.06
CA LEU A 148 0.90 9.22 8.27
C LEU A 148 -0.12 8.13 8.64
N VAL A 149 -0.37 7.90 9.93
CA VAL A 149 -1.43 6.97 10.38
C VAL A 149 -2.80 7.44 9.91
N SER A 150 -3.07 8.74 9.94
CA SER A 150 -4.35 9.29 9.47
C SER A 150 -4.60 9.00 8.00
N ILE A 151 -3.57 9.21 7.16
CA ILE A 151 -3.65 8.90 5.73
C ILE A 151 -3.82 7.39 5.51
N ALA A 152 -3.17 6.55 6.32
CA ALA A 152 -3.35 5.10 6.25
C ALA A 152 -4.81 4.69 6.57
N ILE A 153 -5.42 5.27 7.60
CA ILE A 153 -6.83 4.99 7.96
C ILE A 153 -7.78 5.53 6.89
N ALA A 154 -7.56 6.74 6.38
CA ALA A 154 -8.34 7.29 5.27
C ALA A 154 -8.23 6.42 3.99
N SER A 155 -7.14 5.67 3.85
CA SER A 155 -6.95 4.69 2.76
C SER A 155 -7.66 3.37 3.04
N PHE A 156 -7.73 2.95 4.31
CA PHE A 156 -8.34 1.71 4.75
C PHE A 156 -8.88 1.85 6.18
N TYR A 157 -10.18 2.13 6.32
CA TYR A 157 -10.83 2.53 7.57
C TYR A 157 -10.67 1.51 8.71
N ASN A 158 -10.59 0.22 8.38
CA ASN A 158 -10.39 -0.85 9.37
C ASN A 158 -9.08 -0.69 10.16
N LEU A 159 -8.10 0.06 9.64
CA LEU A 159 -6.87 0.36 10.39
C LEU A 159 -7.10 1.24 11.62
N ALA A 160 -8.26 1.89 11.75
CA ALA A 160 -8.61 2.61 12.97
C ALA A 160 -8.57 1.71 14.21
N LEU A 161 -8.84 0.40 14.04
CA LEU A 161 -8.73 -0.60 15.11
C LEU A 161 -7.31 -0.75 15.67
N THR A 162 -6.29 -0.28 14.94
CA THR A 162 -4.89 -0.31 15.39
C THR A 162 -4.51 0.90 16.24
N LEU A 163 -5.34 1.95 16.31
CA LEU A 163 -5.06 3.18 17.08
C LEU A 163 -4.74 2.93 18.57
N PRO A 164 -5.40 1.98 19.28
CA PRO A 164 -5.04 1.69 20.67
C PRO A 164 -3.60 1.21 20.85
N SER A 165 -3.02 0.54 19.85
CA SER A 165 -1.61 0.12 19.93
C SER A 165 -0.63 1.31 19.91
N TYR A 166 -1.04 2.42 19.31
CA TYR A 166 -0.28 3.67 19.28
C TYR A 166 -0.41 4.45 20.61
N LEU A 167 -1.56 4.35 21.29
CA LEU A 167 -1.79 4.95 22.61
C LEU A 167 -0.78 4.49 23.66
N ILE A 168 -0.54 3.18 23.72
CA ILE A 168 0.37 2.55 24.67
C ILE A 168 1.78 3.14 24.55
N ARG A 169 2.16 3.56 23.34
CA ARG A 169 3.51 4.05 23.04
C ARG A 169 3.64 5.58 23.09
N TRP A 170 2.59 6.33 22.78
CA TRP A 170 2.68 7.78 22.60
C TRP A 170 2.63 8.57 23.90
N LYS A 171 1.99 8.06 24.97
CA LYS A 171 1.76 8.77 26.26
C LYS A 171 1.22 10.22 26.14
N LYS A 172 0.86 10.67 24.93
CA LYS A 172 0.46 12.03 24.55
C LYS A 172 -0.77 11.94 23.64
N LEU A 173 -1.94 12.05 24.26
CA LEU A 173 -3.25 11.81 23.64
C LEU A 173 -3.59 12.78 22.50
N HIS A 174 -3.09 14.02 22.52
CA HIS A 174 -3.43 15.03 21.49
C HIS A 174 -2.99 14.64 20.06
N TYR A 175 -1.99 13.77 19.92
CA TYR A 175 -1.55 13.27 18.63
C TYR A 175 -2.50 12.24 17.99
N LEU A 176 -3.51 11.75 18.72
CA LEU A 176 -4.58 10.92 18.16
C LEU A 176 -5.70 11.73 17.51
N ILE A 177 -5.81 13.01 17.80
CA ILE A 177 -6.86 13.87 17.23
C ILE A 177 -6.76 13.84 15.71
N ILE A 178 -5.54 13.83 15.17
CA ILE A 178 -5.31 13.84 13.72
C ILE A 178 -5.85 12.54 13.06
N PRO A 179 -5.48 11.32 13.51
CA PRO A 179 -6.09 10.10 12.98
C PRO A 179 -7.61 10.01 13.13
N ILE A 180 -8.16 10.56 14.21
CA ILE A 180 -9.60 10.52 14.47
C ILE A 180 -10.36 11.50 13.59
N VAL A 181 -9.80 12.69 13.32
CA VAL A 181 -10.46 13.76 12.54
C VAL A 181 -10.23 13.61 11.04
N ILE A 182 -9.07 13.10 10.63
CA ILE A 182 -8.67 12.98 9.22
C ILE A 182 -8.89 11.56 8.69
N GLY A 183 -8.76 10.55 9.56
CA GLY A 183 -8.83 9.15 9.16
C GLY A 183 -10.22 8.52 9.23
N LEU A 184 -11.11 9.02 10.10
CA LEU A 184 -12.50 8.57 10.26
C LEU A 184 -13.46 9.61 9.69
#